data_AF-A0A4Q8UEI4-F1
#
_entry.id   AF-A0A4Q8UEI4-F1
#
_cell.length_a   1.000
_cell.length_b   1.000
_cell.length_c   1.000
_cell.angle_alpha   90.00
_cell.angle_beta   90.00
_cell.angle_gamma   90.00
#
_symmetry.space_group_name_H-M   'P 1'
#
loop_
_entity.id
_entity.type
_entity.pdbx_description
1 polymer ?
#
loop_
_entity_poly.entity_id
_entity_poly.type
_entity_poly.pdbx_seq_one_letter_code
_entity_poly.pdbx_strand_id
1 'polypeptide(L)' 'MDEATEDWHQLIGSWVELRSGGSIVRTGEVEAVLADSSVMWLKFNGNHGRQMVARADGYEVVPLG' A
#
# COMPACT_ATOMS: atom_id res chain seq x y z
N MET A 1 12.36 11.59 8.00
CA MET A 1 12.54 10.82 6.76
C MET A 1 11.61 9.65 6.93
N ASP A 2 10.46 9.69 6.26
CA ASP A 2 9.48 8.61 6.36
C ASP A 2 10.09 7.40 5.64
N GLU A 3 10.61 6.44 6.41
CA GLU A 3 11.15 5.21 5.87
C GLU A 3 10.00 4.43 5.23
N ALA A 4 10.02 4.35 3.89
CA ALA A 4 9.17 3.40 3.18
C ALA A 4 9.37 2.02 3.80
N THR A 5 8.32 1.44 4.36
CA THR A 5 8.44 0.18 5.10
C THR A 5 8.93 -0.92 4.15
N GLU A 6 10.14 -1.43 4.40
CA GLU A 6 10.76 -2.50 3.59
C GLU A 6 10.07 -3.85 3.74
N ASP A 7 9.19 -4.00 4.72
CA ASP A 7 8.33 -5.18 4.90
C ASP A 7 6.86 -4.79 4.95
N TRP A 8 6.14 -5.01 3.86
CA TRP A 8 4.73 -4.67 3.75
C TRP A 8 3.84 -5.58 4.61
N HIS A 9 4.32 -6.71 5.13
CA HIS A 9 3.51 -7.58 6.00
C HIS A 9 3.04 -6.86 7.27
N GLN A 10 3.83 -5.91 7.75
CA GLN A 10 3.50 -5.09 8.92
C GLN A 10 2.32 -4.14 8.67
N LEU A 11 1.96 -3.92 7.41
CA LEU A 11 0.88 -3.02 7.00
C LEU A 11 -0.46 -3.73 6.91
N ILE A 12 -0.52 -5.06 6.98
CA ILE A 12 -1.79 -5.82 6.87
C ILE A 12 -2.77 -5.34 7.94
N GLY A 13 -3.97 -4.92 7.51
CA GLY A 13 -5.02 -4.34 8.35
C GLY A 13 -4.87 -2.84 8.61
N SER A 14 -3.75 -2.21 8.24
CA SER A 14 -3.54 -0.78 8.34
C SER A 14 -4.03 -0.04 7.09
N TRP A 15 -4.42 1.22 7.28
CA TRP A 15 -4.65 2.14 6.18
C TRP A 15 -3.32 2.71 5.70
N VAL A 16 -3.16 2.84 4.38
CA VAL A 16 -1.97 3.42 3.76
C VAL A 16 -2.35 4.43 2.69
N GLU A 17 -1.47 5.40 2.47
CA GLU A 17 -1.43 6.21 1.27
C GLU A 17 -0.45 5.61 0.26
N LEU A 18 -0.91 5.48 -0.98
CA LEU A 18 -0.05 5.32 -2.13
C LEU A 18 0.28 6.70 -2.67
N ARG A 19 1.57 7.00 -2.81
CA ARG A 19 2.04 8.24 -3.40
C ARG A 19 2.91 7.96 -4.62
N SER A 20 2.82 8.84 -5.62
CA SER A 20 3.67 8.83 -6.81
C SER A 20 4.12 10.26 -7.07
N GLY A 21 5.44 10.46 -7.16
CA GLY A 21 6.03 11.80 -7.31
C GLY A 21 5.57 12.76 -6.20
N GLY A 22 5.47 12.28 -4.96
CA GLY A 22 5.00 13.06 -3.80
C GLY A 22 3.50 13.36 -3.74
N SER A 23 2.70 12.94 -4.73
CA SER A 23 1.25 13.13 -4.76
C SER A 23 0.51 11.88 -4.34
N ILE A 24 -0.52 12.02 -3.50
CA ILE A 24 -1.39 10.89 -3.11
C ILE A 24 -2.22 10.46 -4.32
N VAL A 25 -2.04 9.22 -4.76
CA VAL A 25 -2.82 8.62 -5.85
C VAL A 25 -3.98 7.79 -5.34
N ARG A 26 -3.85 7.21 -4.12
CA ARG A 26 -4.90 6.39 -3.51
C ARG A 26 -4.66 6.24 -2.01
N THR A 27 -5.75 6.08 -1.26
CA THR A 27 -5.74 5.62 0.13
C THR A 27 -6.51 4.31 0.24
N GLY A 28 -6.04 3.34 1.02
CA GLY A 28 -6.71 2.04 1.18
C GLY A 28 -6.21 1.23 2.38
N GLU A 29 -7.07 0.35 2.89
CA GLU A 29 -6.71 -0.68 3.88
C GLU A 29 -5.95 -1.82 3.16
N VAL A 30 -4.78 -2.21 3.69
CA VAL A 30 -4.03 -3.34 3.16
C VAL A 30 -4.69 -4.63 3.62
N GLU A 31 -5.13 -5.44 2.67
CA GLU A 31 -5.82 -6.70 2.92
C GLU A 31 -4.85 -7.89 3.00
N ALA A 32 -3.87 -7.93 2.10
CA ALA A 32 -2.94 -9.04 1.97
C ALA A 32 -1.63 -8.61 1.32
N VAL A 33 -0.57 -9.37 1.59
CA VAL A 33 0.78 -9.17 1.02
C VAL A 33 1.32 -10.53 0.60
N LEU A 34 2.04 -10.58 -0.53
CA LEU A 34 2.79 -11.78 -0.93
C LEU A 34 3.92 -12.06 0.07
N ALA A 35 4.27 -13.34 0.23
CA ALA A 35 5.29 -13.78 1.20
C ALA A 35 6.67 -13.11 1.03
N ASP A 36 7.02 -12.70 -0.18
CA ASP A 36 8.27 -11.99 -0.50
C ASP A 36 8.16 -10.45 -0.37
N SER A 37 7.02 -9.96 0.11
CA SER A 37 6.69 -8.53 0.24
C SER A 37 6.74 -7.76 -1.09
N SER A 38 6.69 -8.43 -2.25
CA SER A 38 6.79 -7.78 -3.56
C SER A 38 5.48 -7.15 -4.04
N VAL A 39 4.34 -7.64 -3.55
CA VAL A 39 3.00 -7.22 -3.94
C VAL A 39 2.10 -7.15 -2.72
N MET A 40 1.23 -6.13 -2.67
CA MET A 40 0.12 -6.06 -1.72
C MET A 40 -1.21 -5.86 -2.42
N TRP A 41 -2.29 -6.14 -1.70
CA TRP A 41 -3.65 -5.85 -2.13
C TRP A 41 -4.28 -4.84 -1.18
N LEU A 42 -4.83 -3.78 -1.77
CA LEU A 42 -5.74 -2.86 -1.08
C LEU A 42 -7.16 -3.41 -1.18
N LYS A 43 -7.88 -3.39 -0.06
CA LYS A 43 -9.26 -3.85 0.05
C LYS A 43 -10.23 -3.01 -0.79
N PHE A 44 -11.34 -3.61 -1.19
CA PHE A 44 -12.48 -2.86 -1.71
C PHE A 44 -13.08 -1.96 -0.61
N ASN A 45 -13.35 -0.70 -0.92
CA ASN A 45 -13.87 0.27 0.04
C ASN A 45 -15.16 0.97 -0.40
N GLY A 46 -15.94 0.37 -1.30
CA GLY A 46 -17.18 0.95 -1.82
C GLY A 46 -16.97 1.82 -3.06
N ASN A 47 -15.92 2.64 -3.09
CA ASN A 47 -15.60 3.51 -4.22
C ASN A 47 -14.51 2.94 -5.13
N HIS A 48 -13.56 2.20 -4.56
CA HIS A 48 -12.46 1.61 -5.32
C HIS A 48 -12.48 0.09 -5.22
N GLY A 49 -12.28 -0.55 -6.37
CA GLY A 49 -12.02 -1.98 -6.48
C GLY A 49 -10.85 -2.40 -5.59
N ARG A 50 -10.85 -3.69 -5.21
CA ARG A 50 -9.65 -4.34 -4.70
C ARG A 50 -8.53 -4.14 -5.73
N GLN A 51 -7.36 -3.65 -5.29
CA GLN A 51 -6.25 -3.33 -6.19
C GLN A 51 -4.99 -4.04 -5.76
N MET A 52 -4.34 -4.67 -6.72
CA MET A 52 -2.97 -5.15 -6.59
C MET A 52 -2.00 -3.98 -6.78
N VAL A 53 -1.00 -3.89 -5.93
CA VAL A 53 0.08 -2.88 -5.98
C VAL A 53 1.40 -3.63 -5.91
N ALA A 54 2.26 -3.48 -6.92
CA ALA A 54 3.58 -4.10 -6.93
C ALA A 54 4.65 -3.09 -6.50
N ARG A 55 5.68 -3.54 -5.78
CA ARG A 55 6.85 -2.72 -5.47
C ARG A 55 7.54 -2.17 -6.72
N ALA A 56 7.55 -2.96 -7.78
CA ALA A 56 8.11 -2.58 -9.07
C ALA A 56 7.39 -1.38 -9.71
N ASP A 57 6.17 -1.06 -9.28
CA ASP A 57 5.43 0.12 -9.77
C ASP A 57 6.01 1.44 -9.21
N GLY A 58 6.87 1.37 -8.19
CA GLY A 58 7.60 2.52 -7.66
C GLY A 58 6.75 3.48 -6.81
N TYR A 59 5.61 3.03 -6.28
CA TYR A 59 4.82 3.81 -5.33
C TYR A 59 5.54 3.91 -3.98
N GLU A 60 5.48 5.11 -3.40
CA GLU A 60 5.73 5.30 -1.98
C GLU A 60 4.50 4.83 -1.20
N VAL A 61 4.70 4.01 -0.17
CA VAL A 61 3.63 3.50 0.68
C VAL A 61 3.83 4.04 2.09
N VAL A 62 2.88 4.85 2.56
CA VAL A 62 2.96 5.53 3.86
C VAL A 62 1.80 5.08 4.75
N PRO A 63 2.06 4.49 5.93
CA PRO A 63 1.01 4.14 6.89
C PRO A 63 0.26 5.38 7.40
N LEU A 64 -1.05 5.27 7.52
CA LEU A 64 -1.88 6.22 8.25
C LEU A 64 -2.00 5.71 9.69
N GLY A 65 -1.43 6.46 10.63
CA GLY A 65 -1.48 6.18 12.07
C GLY A 65 -2.85 6.42 12.69
#